data_AF-V4XPH0-F1
#
_entry.id   AF-V4XPH0-F1
#
_cell.length_a   1.000
_cell.length_b   1.000
_cell.length_c   1.000
_cell.angle_alpha   90.00
_cell.angle_beta   90.00
_cell.angle_gamma   90.00
#
_symmetry.space_group_name_H-M   'P 1'
#
loop_
_entity.id
_entity.type
_entity.pdbx_description
1 polymer ?
#
loop_
_entity_poly.entity_id
_entity_poly.type
_entity_poly.pdbx_seq_one_letter_code
_entity_poly.pdbx_strand_id
1 'polypeptide(L)'
;MTLPLGMAPFANQSRAEHLGVLLGGAAACLIGYVGGVSLLFGIDALGHGEPAGPRRVAAVFGSLACWGFYAGAFVRGKGGPVTDVVVYPVATVAVVPVAFRWAVFGPAWGVVRERVGLLAFRPGLLVDAVVLVLPGVAFVAGLLALWAGLLGESAIEDWQHEHLSAAFREAFVEE
;
A
#
# COMPACT_ATOMS: atom_id res chain seq x y z
N MET A 1 16.04 19.41 6.65
CA MET A 1 16.26 18.02 7.10
C MET A 1 16.48 17.19 5.86
N THR A 2 17.61 16.51 5.75
CA THR A 2 17.87 15.52 4.70
C THR A 2 16.97 14.32 4.95
N LEU A 3 16.05 14.02 4.02
CA LEU A 3 15.29 12.77 4.04
C LEU A 3 16.28 11.59 3.99
N PRO A 4 16.01 10.47 4.68
CA PRO A 4 16.80 9.25 4.49
C PRO A 4 16.88 8.91 3.00
N LEU A 5 18.06 8.52 2.50
CA LEU A 5 18.30 8.32 1.06
C LEU A 5 17.25 7.42 0.39
N GLY A 6 16.77 6.38 1.08
CA GLY A 6 15.73 5.50 0.55
C GLY A 6 14.32 6.09 0.48
N MET A 7 14.04 7.17 1.21
CA MET A 7 12.75 7.87 1.18
C MET A 7 12.75 9.08 0.25
N ALA A 8 13.85 9.32 -0.47
CA ALA A 8 13.89 10.33 -1.50
C ALA A 8 13.03 9.88 -2.71
N PRO A 9 12.31 10.82 -3.36
CA PRO A 9 11.59 10.49 -4.58
C PRO A 9 12.55 10.13 -5.72
N PHE A 10 12.03 9.46 -6.76
CA PHE A 10 12.75 9.23 -8.00
C PHE A 10 13.21 10.55 -8.65
N ALA A 11 14.26 10.46 -9.47
CA ALA A 11 14.84 11.60 -10.17
C ALA A 11 13.78 12.31 -11.04
N ASN A 12 13.81 13.64 -11.04
CA ASN A 12 12.96 14.51 -11.87
C ASN A 12 11.44 14.44 -11.61
N GLN A 13 10.98 13.87 -10.48
CA GLN A 13 9.56 13.87 -10.14
C GLN A 13 9.05 15.26 -9.72
N SER A 14 7.93 15.70 -10.29
CA SER A 14 7.22 16.89 -9.84
C SER A 14 6.35 16.62 -8.60
N ARG A 15 6.07 17.66 -7.81
CA ARG A 15 5.16 17.57 -6.65
C ARG A 15 3.75 17.11 -7.03
N ALA A 16 3.29 17.47 -8.23
CA ALA A 16 1.97 17.10 -8.71
C ALA A 16 1.89 15.59 -9.02
N GLU A 17 2.91 15.02 -9.64
CA GLU A 17 3.00 13.57 -9.88
C GLU A 17 3.05 12.80 -8.58
N HIS A 18 3.80 13.31 -7.60
CA HIS A 18 3.88 12.70 -6.28
C HIS A 18 2.51 12.64 -5.58
N LEU A 19 1.79 13.76 -5.59
CA LEU A 19 0.42 13.81 -5.06
C LEU A 19 -0.52 12.89 -5.84
N GLY A 20 -0.36 12.83 -7.17
CA GLY A 20 -1.12 11.93 -8.04
C GLY A 20 -0.92 10.45 -7.68
N VAL A 21 0.31 10.04 -7.38
CA VAL A 21 0.61 8.66 -6.91
C VAL A 21 -0.06 8.36 -5.58
N LEU A 22 -0.02 9.29 -4.62
CA LEU A 22 -0.68 9.12 -3.32
C LEU A 22 -2.21 9.02 -3.45
N LEU A 23 -2.83 9.95 -4.19
CA LEU A 23 -4.27 9.95 -4.39
C LEU A 23 -4.74 8.75 -5.22
N GLY A 24 -3.96 8.36 -6.24
CA GLY A 24 -4.22 7.18 -7.06
C GLY A 24 -4.14 5.89 -6.25
N GLY A 25 -3.12 5.73 -5.39
CA GLY A 25 -3.00 4.58 -4.50
C GLY A 25 -4.14 4.50 -3.49
N ALA A 26 -4.55 5.64 -2.91
CA ALA A 26 -5.70 5.72 -2.02
C ALA A 26 -7.01 5.36 -2.72
N ALA A 27 -7.23 5.86 -3.93
CA ALA A 27 -8.39 5.52 -4.75
C ALA A 27 -8.41 4.04 -5.14
N ALA A 28 -7.28 3.48 -5.58
CA ALA A 28 -7.15 2.06 -5.91
C ALA A 28 -7.45 1.17 -4.70
N CYS A 29 -6.89 1.52 -3.53
CA CYS A 29 -7.20 0.84 -2.27
C CYS A 29 -8.69 0.88 -1.95
N LEU A 30 -9.32 2.06 -2.06
CA LEU A 30 -10.73 2.23 -1.77
C LEU A 30 -11.61 1.41 -2.72
N ILE A 31 -11.32 1.45 -4.02
CA ILE A 31 -12.03 0.69 -5.06
C ILE A 31 -11.90 -0.81 -4.78
N GLY A 32 -10.70 -1.31 -4.50
CA GLY A 32 -10.50 -2.72 -4.16
C GLY A 32 -11.26 -3.12 -2.90
N TYR A 33 -11.17 -2.29 -1.86
CA TYR A 33 -11.80 -2.55 -0.56
C TYR A 33 -13.34 -2.59 -0.64
N VAL A 34 -13.93 -1.51 -1.17
CA VAL A 34 -15.38 -1.34 -1.30
C VAL A 34 -15.93 -2.25 -2.40
N GLY A 35 -15.25 -2.34 -3.53
CA GLY A 35 -15.66 -3.19 -4.65
C GLY A 35 -15.65 -4.67 -4.27
N GLY A 36 -14.56 -5.14 -3.65
CA GLY A 36 -14.44 -6.54 -3.24
C GLY A 36 -15.52 -6.99 -2.27
N VAL A 37 -15.87 -6.16 -1.28
CA VAL A 37 -16.95 -6.50 -0.35
C VAL A 37 -18.34 -6.38 -0.99
N SER A 38 -18.56 -5.36 -1.81
CA SER A 38 -19.86 -5.09 -2.42
C SER A 38 -20.27 -6.22 -3.37
N LEU A 39 -19.30 -6.79 -4.09
CA LEU A 39 -19.52 -7.91 -5.01
C LEU A 39 -19.87 -9.22 -4.30
N LEU A 40 -19.36 -9.44 -3.09
CA LEU A 40 -19.43 -10.75 -2.42
C LEU A 40 -20.40 -10.80 -1.24
N PHE A 41 -20.58 -9.69 -0.53
CA PHE A 41 -21.30 -9.63 0.76
C PHE A 41 -22.24 -8.44 0.90
N GLY A 42 -22.18 -7.45 -0.01
CA GLY A 42 -22.85 -6.16 0.17
C GLY A 42 -22.09 -5.21 1.08
N ILE A 43 -22.39 -3.91 0.97
CA ILE A 43 -21.61 -2.85 1.64
C ILE A 43 -21.79 -2.87 3.17
N ASP A 44 -22.97 -3.25 3.65
CA ASP A 44 -23.33 -3.26 5.07
C ASP A 44 -22.48 -4.26 5.89
N ALA A 45 -21.87 -5.25 5.23
CA ALA A 45 -20.94 -6.19 5.86
C ALA A 45 -19.66 -5.52 6.42
N LEU A 46 -19.44 -4.24 6.10
CA LEU A 46 -18.39 -3.41 6.69
C LEU A 46 -18.82 -2.66 7.95
N GLY A 47 -20.08 -2.80 8.38
CA GLY A 47 -20.64 -2.15 9.56
C GLY A 47 -19.86 -2.42 10.85
N HIS A 48 -20.08 -1.60 11.87
CA HIS A 48 -19.51 -1.83 13.19
C HIS A 48 -20.33 -2.88 13.92
N GLY A 49 -19.70 -4.01 14.26
CA GLY A 49 -20.38 -5.15 14.90
C GLY A 49 -20.52 -6.38 14.00
N GLU A 50 -20.27 -6.21 12.70
CA GLU A 50 -20.31 -7.31 11.74
C GLU A 50 -19.16 -8.32 11.91
N PRO A 51 -19.34 -9.57 11.45
CA PRO A 51 -18.29 -10.58 11.46
C PRO A 51 -17.00 -10.09 10.79
N ALA A 52 -15.85 -10.50 11.32
CA ALA A 52 -14.55 -10.07 10.79
C ALA A 52 -14.24 -10.64 9.39
N GLY A 53 -14.90 -11.74 8.98
CA GLY A 53 -14.64 -12.44 7.71
C GLY A 53 -14.78 -11.55 6.47
N PRO A 54 -15.97 -10.98 6.19
CA PRO A 54 -16.17 -10.07 5.06
C PRO A 54 -15.19 -8.89 5.04
N ARG A 55 -14.92 -8.30 6.22
CA ARG A 55 -13.93 -7.21 6.37
C ARG A 55 -12.52 -7.64 5.99
N ARG A 56 -12.11 -8.86 6.34
CA ARG A 56 -10.81 -9.42 5.97
C ARG A 56 -10.70 -9.64 4.47
N VAL A 57 -11.74 -10.18 3.83
CA VAL A 57 -11.77 -10.33 2.38
C VAL A 57 -11.66 -8.98 1.69
N ALA A 58 -12.43 -7.98 2.15
CA ALA A 58 -12.32 -6.60 1.67
C ALA A 58 -10.90 -6.04 1.80
N ALA A 59 -10.26 -6.27 2.95
CA ALA A 59 -8.87 -5.85 3.20
C ALA A 59 -7.88 -6.49 2.23
N VAL A 60 -8.05 -7.77 1.86
CA VAL A 60 -7.23 -8.43 0.84
C VAL A 60 -7.37 -7.70 -0.51
N PHE A 61 -8.59 -7.46 -0.99
CA PHE A 61 -8.78 -6.78 -2.27
C PHE A 61 -8.24 -5.35 -2.27
N GLY A 62 -8.46 -4.61 -1.17
CA GLY A 62 -7.88 -3.28 -0.99
C GLY A 62 -6.34 -3.32 -1.01
N SER A 63 -5.74 -4.30 -0.34
CA SER A 63 -4.29 -4.52 -0.30
C SER A 63 -3.71 -4.82 -1.68
N LEU A 64 -4.30 -5.77 -2.41
CA LEU A 64 -3.85 -6.13 -3.76
C LEU A 64 -3.94 -4.95 -4.73
N ALA A 65 -5.06 -4.21 -4.73
CA ALA A 65 -5.25 -3.05 -5.60
C ALA A 65 -4.28 -1.92 -5.24
N CYS A 66 -4.06 -1.67 -3.95
CA CYS A 66 -3.15 -0.66 -3.45
C CYS A 66 -1.70 -0.95 -3.86
N TRP A 67 -1.18 -2.14 -3.52
CA TRP A 67 0.19 -2.53 -3.86
C TRP A 67 0.39 -2.67 -5.36
N GLY A 68 -0.61 -3.17 -6.10
CA GLY A 68 -0.54 -3.23 -7.57
C GLY A 68 -0.41 -1.85 -8.21
N PHE A 69 -1.14 -0.86 -7.70
CA PHE A 69 -1.01 0.52 -8.17
C PHE A 69 0.40 1.07 -7.91
N TYR A 70 0.91 0.92 -6.68
CA TYR A 70 2.25 1.41 -6.36
C TYR A 70 3.38 0.64 -7.07
N ALA A 71 3.19 -0.65 -7.38
CA ALA A 71 4.09 -1.39 -8.28
C ALA A 71 4.17 -0.73 -9.65
N GLY A 72 3.02 -0.36 -10.21
CA GLY A 72 2.94 0.34 -11.50
C GLY A 72 3.52 1.75 -11.46
N ALA A 73 3.43 2.44 -10.32
CA ALA A 73 4.07 3.73 -10.09
C ALA A 73 5.60 3.58 -10.02
N PHE A 74 6.08 2.58 -9.26
CA PHE A 74 7.49 2.21 -9.16
C PHE A 74 8.07 1.94 -10.55
N VAL A 75 7.46 1.05 -11.34
CA VAL A 75 7.96 0.72 -12.70
C VAL A 75 8.06 1.94 -13.62
N ARG A 76 7.21 2.95 -13.41
CA ARG A 76 7.25 4.22 -14.16
C ARG A 76 8.16 5.28 -13.54
N GLY A 77 8.92 4.92 -12.51
CA GLY A 77 9.77 5.83 -11.75
C GLY A 77 9.02 7.02 -11.16
N LYS A 78 7.79 6.79 -10.66
CA LYS A 78 6.97 7.82 -10.00
C LYS A 78 6.78 7.44 -8.54
N GLY A 79 7.14 8.35 -7.64
CA GLY A 79 7.11 8.16 -6.19
C GLY A 79 8.53 8.06 -5.69
N GLY A 80 8.88 6.94 -5.06
CA GLY A 80 10.23 6.67 -4.58
C GLY A 80 10.41 5.18 -4.29
N PRO A 81 11.65 4.67 -4.34
CA PRO A 81 11.92 3.24 -4.31
C PRO A 81 11.41 2.56 -3.04
N VAL A 82 11.66 3.12 -1.85
CA VAL A 82 11.14 2.56 -0.59
C VAL A 82 9.71 3.02 -0.32
N THR A 83 9.36 4.22 -0.77
CA THR A 83 8.04 4.77 -0.49
C THR A 83 6.94 4.04 -1.25
N ASP A 84 7.17 3.66 -2.51
CA ASP A 84 6.17 2.97 -3.31
C ASP A 84 6.06 1.50 -2.96
N VAL A 85 7.15 0.83 -2.58
CA VAL A 85 7.11 -0.60 -2.29
C VAL A 85 6.61 -0.88 -0.86
N VAL A 86 6.86 0.04 0.08
CA VAL A 86 6.60 -0.19 1.50
C VAL A 86 5.78 0.93 2.15
N VAL A 87 6.29 2.17 2.17
CA VAL A 87 5.74 3.21 3.07
C VAL A 87 4.33 3.63 2.67
N TYR A 88 4.11 4.00 1.42
CA TYR A 88 2.82 4.46 0.92
C TYR A 88 1.77 3.37 0.89
N PRO A 89 2.05 2.15 0.40
CA PRO A 89 1.08 1.07 0.48
C PRO A 89 0.64 0.78 1.91
N VAL A 90 1.59 0.63 2.85
CA VAL A 90 1.30 0.34 4.27
C VAL A 90 0.47 1.45 4.90
N ALA A 91 0.87 2.71 4.71
CA ALA A 91 0.11 3.85 5.22
C ALA A 91 -1.30 3.91 4.63
N THR A 92 -1.42 3.66 3.32
CA THR A 92 -2.69 3.71 2.59
C THR A 92 -3.66 2.66 3.09
N VAL A 93 -3.26 1.39 3.18
CA VAL A 93 -4.16 0.34 3.67
C VAL A 93 -4.46 0.43 5.17
N ALA A 94 -3.58 1.05 5.96
CA ALA A 94 -3.87 1.31 7.36
C ALA A 94 -4.94 2.42 7.53
N VAL A 95 -4.93 3.43 6.67
CA VAL A 95 -5.77 4.63 6.81
C VAL A 95 -7.07 4.54 6.03
N VAL A 96 -7.02 4.18 4.75
CA VAL A 96 -8.16 4.29 3.82
C VAL A 96 -9.38 3.46 4.26
N PRO A 97 -9.24 2.16 4.63
CA PRO A 97 -10.37 1.38 5.11
C PRO A 97 -11.00 1.93 6.39
N VAL A 98 -10.18 2.47 7.30
CA VAL A 98 -10.65 3.07 8.56
C VAL A 98 -11.41 4.37 8.28
N ALA A 99 -10.83 5.24 7.46
CA ALA A 99 -11.43 6.52 7.07
C ALA A 99 -12.77 6.30 6.34
N PHE A 100 -12.83 5.34 5.41
CA PHE A 100 -14.07 5.00 4.72
C PHE A 100 -15.16 4.52 5.69
N ARG A 101 -14.83 3.57 6.57
CA ARG A 101 -15.83 3.03 7.51
C ARG A 101 -16.33 4.09 8.50
N TRP A 102 -15.46 5.00 8.93
CA TRP A 102 -15.87 6.14 9.74
C TRP A 102 -16.77 7.11 8.97
N ALA A 103 -16.47 7.39 7.70
CA ALA A 103 -17.27 8.28 6.88
C ALA A 103 -18.67 7.71 6.58
N VAL A 104 -18.78 6.39 6.36
CA VAL A 104 -20.04 5.74 5.95
C VAL A 104 -20.87 5.25 7.13
N PHE A 105 -20.25 4.61 8.12
CA PHE A 105 -20.97 3.98 9.25
C PHE A 105 -20.86 4.78 10.55
N GLY A 106 -20.25 5.97 10.50
CA GLY A 106 -19.96 6.80 11.66
C GLY A 106 -18.75 6.31 12.47
N PRO A 107 -18.33 7.10 13.47
CA PRO A 107 -17.17 6.79 14.30
C PRO A 107 -17.46 5.65 15.29
N ALA A 108 -16.54 4.69 15.38
CA ALA A 108 -16.64 3.54 16.29
C ALA A 108 -16.10 3.84 17.70
N TRP A 109 -16.61 4.88 18.36
CA TRP A 109 -16.07 5.36 19.66
C TRP A 109 -15.98 4.28 20.75
N GLY A 110 -16.96 3.36 20.80
CA GLY A 110 -16.96 2.24 21.77
C GLY A 110 -15.77 1.29 21.61
N VAL A 111 -15.36 1.02 20.36
CA VAL A 111 -14.25 0.12 20.04
C VAL A 111 -12.89 0.78 20.30
N VAL A 112 -12.79 2.10 20.09
CA VAL A 112 -11.58 2.88 20.38
C VAL A 112 -11.29 2.83 21.89
N ARG A 113 -12.31 3.03 22.73
CA ARG A 113 -12.17 3.00 24.20
C ARG A 113 -11.70 1.65 24.74
N GLU A 114 -12.18 0.54 24.17
CA GLU A 114 -11.77 -0.82 24.58
C GLU A 114 -10.39 -1.25 24.08
N ARG A 115 -9.91 -0.68 22.96
CA ARG A 115 -8.62 -1.08 22.34
C ARG A 115 -7.41 -0.39 22.97
N VAL A 116 -7.57 0.82 23.51
CA VAL A 116 -6.49 1.57 24.16
C VAL A 116 -5.99 0.86 25.45
N GLY A 117 -6.83 0.04 26.10
CA GLY A 117 -6.47 -0.64 27.35
C GLY A 117 -5.68 -1.96 27.23
N LEU A 118 -5.62 -2.60 26.05
CA LEU A 118 -5.12 -3.99 25.91
C LEU A 118 -4.38 -4.23 24.57
N LEU A 119 -3.51 -3.31 24.18
CA LEU A 119 -2.76 -3.39 22.91
C LEU A 119 -1.74 -4.55 22.84
N ALA A 120 -1.39 -5.18 23.97
CA ALA A 120 -0.21 -6.05 24.03
C ALA A 120 -0.42 -7.49 23.54
N PHE A 121 -1.62 -8.10 23.58
CA PHE A 121 -1.76 -9.55 23.29
C PHE A 121 -3.13 -9.96 22.71
N ARG A 122 -3.61 -9.26 21.67
CA ARG A 122 -4.81 -9.72 20.93
C ARG A 122 -4.41 -10.38 19.60
N PRO A 123 -4.43 -11.72 19.48
CA PRO A 123 -4.03 -12.42 18.25
C PRO A 123 -4.87 -12.00 17.03
N GLY A 124 -6.11 -11.55 17.25
CA GLY A 124 -6.94 -11.00 16.17
C GLY A 124 -6.37 -9.74 15.50
N LEU A 125 -5.62 -8.90 16.22
CA LEU A 125 -4.96 -7.72 15.64
C LEU A 125 -3.80 -8.12 14.73
N LEU A 126 -3.05 -9.17 15.11
CA LEU A 126 -1.97 -9.72 14.29
C LEU A 126 -2.52 -10.32 13.00
N VAL A 127 -3.60 -11.11 13.10
CA VAL A 127 -4.26 -11.67 11.91
C VAL A 127 -4.77 -10.57 11.00
N ASP A 128 -5.42 -9.53 11.54
CA ASP A 128 -5.93 -8.43 10.74
C ASP A 128 -4.78 -7.64 10.07
N ALA A 129 -3.64 -7.45 10.76
CA ALA A 129 -2.44 -6.83 10.16
C ALA A 129 -1.82 -7.69 9.05
N VAL A 130 -1.73 -9.01 9.27
CA VAL A 130 -1.22 -9.96 8.26
C VAL A 130 -2.11 -9.96 7.03
N VAL A 131 -3.43 -10.04 7.20
CA VAL A 131 -4.39 -10.01 6.09
C VAL A 131 -4.32 -8.69 5.32
N LEU A 132 -4.02 -7.59 6.01
CA LEU A 132 -3.92 -6.26 5.43
C LEU A 132 -2.66 -6.09 4.57
N VAL A 133 -1.52 -6.68 4.96
CA VAL A 133 -0.21 -6.38 4.36
C VAL A 133 0.33 -7.54 3.52
N LEU A 134 0.27 -8.77 4.04
CA LEU A 134 0.98 -9.91 3.46
C LEU A 134 0.52 -10.26 2.04
N PRO A 135 -0.79 -10.23 1.69
CA PRO A 135 -1.22 -10.43 0.31
C PRO A 135 -0.66 -9.38 -0.65
N GLY A 136 -0.68 -8.10 -0.26
CA GLY A 136 -0.12 -7.01 -1.07
C GLY A 136 1.39 -7.14 -1.26
N VAL A 137 2.13 -7.49 -0.21
CA VAL A 137 3.59 -7.74 -0.28
C VAL A 137 3.91 -8.92 -1.20
N ALA A 138 3.20 -10.04 -1.07
CA ALA A 138 3.40 -11.18 -1.97
C ALA A 138 3.10 -10.82 -3.44
N PHE A 139 2.05 -10.05 -3.66
CA PHE A 139 1.64 -9.61 -4.99
C PHE A 139 2.63 -8.63 -5.62
N VAL A 140 3.09 -7.61 -4.88
CA VAL A 140 4.07 -6.64 -5.40
C VAL A 140 5.40 -7.32 -5.71
N ALA A 141 5.86 -8.24 -4.85
CA ALA A 141 7.09 -8.99 -5.08
C ALA A 141 6.98 -9.83 -6.35
N GLY A 142 5.83 -10.50 -6.56
CA GLY A 142 5.56 -11.26 -7.79
C GLY A 142 5.52 -10.37 -9.04
N LEU A 143 4.86 -9.21 -8.97
CA LEU A 143 4.78 -8.28 -10.11
C LEU A 143 6.15 -7.71 -10.47
N LEU A 144 6.95 -7.30 -9.48
CA LEU A 144 8.27 -6.74 -9.73
C LEU A 144 9.25 -7.81 -10.18
N ALA A 145 9.18 -9.03 -9.64
CA ALA A 145 9.97 -10.16 -10.12
C ALA A 145 9.61 -10.52 -11.58
N LEU A 146 8.32 -10.52 -11.93
CA LEU A 146 7.88 -10.75 -13.31
C LEU A 146 8.38 -9.64 -14.23
N TRP A 147 8.22 -8.37 -13.83
CA TRP A 147 8.70 -7.23 -14.58
C TRP A 147 10.21 -7.29 -14.82
N ALA A 148 10.98 -7.54 -13.76
CA ALA A 148 12.43 -7.70 -13.85
C ALA A 148 12.83 -8.91 -14.69
N GLY A 149 12.10 -10.04 -14.60
CA GLY A 149 12.38 -11.23 -15.41
C GLY A 149 12.05 -11.07 -16.89
N LEU A 150 11.14 -10.15 -17.25
CA LEU A 150 10.84 -9.80 -18.64
C LEU A 150 11.84 -8.78 -19.21
N LEU A 151 12.53 -8.03 -18.36
CA LEU A 151 13.59 -7.11 -18.74
C LEU A 151 14.94 -7.82 -18.67
N GLY A 152 15.81 -7.58 -19.65
CA GLY A 152 17.21 -7.99 -19.52
C GLY A 152 17.93 -7.11 -18.49
N GLU A 153 19.07 -7.58 -17.99
CA GLU A 153 19.93 -6.83 -17.04
C GLU A 153 20.24 -5.42 -17.55
N SER A 154 20.55 -5.26 -18.84
CA SER A 154 20.83 -3.96 -19.44
C SER A 154 19.64 -2.98 -19.37
N ALA A 155 18.42 -3.47 -19.54
CA ALA A 155 17.23 -2.62 -19.48
C ALA A 155 16.90 -2.21 -18.02
N ILE A 156 17.26 -3.06 -17.05
CA ILE A 156 17.17 -2.72 -15.63
C ILE A 156 18.20 -1.65 -15.28
N GLU A 157 19.44 -1.80 -15.73
CA GLU A 157 20.50 -0.80 -15.55
C GLU A 157 20.11 0.56 -16.13
N ASP A 158 19.62 0.57 -17.38
CA ASP A 158 19.12 1.79 -18.03
C ASP A 158 18.00 2.45 -17.20
N TRP A 159 17.03 1.65 -16.75
CA TRP A 159 15.95 2.13 -15.91
C TRP A 159 16.44 2.73 -14.59
N GLN A 160 17.42 2.07 -13.93
CA GLN A 160 18.04 2.55 -12.71
C GLN A 160 18.79 3.86 -12.96
N HIS A 161 19.51 3.97 -14.07
CA HIS A 161 20.26 5.17 -14.43
C HIS A 161 19.34 6.37 -14.68
N GLU A 162 18.19 6.14 -15.32
CA GLU A 162 17.20 7.17 -15.63
C GLU A 162 16.44 7.65 -14.38
N HIS A 163 16.02 6.72 -13.50
CA HIS A 163 15.05 7.03 -12.45
C HIS A 163 15.63 7.12 -11.04
N LEU A 164 16.71 6.41 -10.71
CA LEU A 164 17.32 6.48 -9.39
C LEU A 164 18.29 7.66 -9.30
N SER A 165 18.30 8.33 -8.14
CA SER A 165 19.33 9.33 -7.87
C SER A 165 20.72 8.68 -7.80
N ALA A 166 21.76 9.41 -8.23
CA ALA A 166 23.15 8.92 -8.15
C ALA A 166 23.51 8.46 -6.73
N ALA A 167 23.18 9.25 -5.72
CA ALA A 167 23.43 8.91 -4.32
C ALA A 167 22.69 7.64 -3.84
N PHE A 168 21.53 7.31 -4.44
CA PHE A 168 20.84 6.05 -4.14
C PHE A 168 21.53 4.87 -4.85
N ARG A 169 21.96 5.05 -6.09
CA ARG A 169 22.67 3.99 -6.84
C ARG A 169 24.01 3.65 -6.18
N GLU A 170 24.82 4.66 -5.87
CA GLU A 170 26.10 4.49 -5.17
C GLU A 170 25.96 3.78 -3.82
N ALA A 171 24.82 3.96 -3.13
CA ALA A 171 24.61 3.39 -1.80
C ALA A 171 23.98 1.98 -1.80
N PHE A 172 23.25 1.60 -2.85
CA PHE A 172 22.39 0.40 -2.83
C PHE A 172 22.48 -0.48 -4.09
N VAL A 173 23.14 -0.02 -5.16
CA VAL A 173 23.13 -0.69 -6.47
C VAL A 173 24.55 -0.92 -6.98
N GLU A 174 25.41 0.09 -6.93
CA GLU A 174 26.80 0.04 -7.40
C GLU A 174 27.68 -0.61 -6.30
N GLU A 175 28.58 -1.54 -6.68
CA GLU A 175 29.59 -2.17 -5.80
C GLU A 175 30.95 -1.46 -5.85
#